data_AF-A0A0J6T2E3-F1
#
_entry.id   AF-A0A0J6T2E3-F1
#
_cell.length_a   1.000
_cell.length_b   1.000
_cell.length_c   1.000
_cell.angle_alpha   90.00
_cell.angle_beta   90.00
_cell.angle_gamma   90.00
#
_symmetry.space_group_name_H-M   'P 1'
#
loop_
_entity.id
_entity.type
_entity.pdbx_description
1 polymer ?
#
loop_
_entity_poly.entity_id
_entity_poly.type
_entity_poly.pdbx_seq_one_letter_code
_entity_poly.pdbx_strand_id
1 'polypeptide(L)'
;MRRALSLLVAGLALGLSLAGAAFAQDERVALARDIVAKTVARNLTSAFAQAEEKTLASMSAEQAAKLRPELEKSFGQERDTLVDQLSKEYAQKFDTGELKRLAAIYDDPTYQKFQALNADPTSMVTSITKDAVTKMMNLLTLAVLSQQGNGQTPAPQGAPAPAPVPAPAKP
;
A
#
# COMPACT_ATOMS: atom_id res chain seq x y z
N MET A 1 -1.92 56.25 -29.47
CA MET A 1 -1.49 54.95 -30.04
C MET A 1 -0.43 54.24 -29.21
N ARG A 2 0.72 54.85 -28.86
CA ARG A 2 1.78 54.17 -28.07
C ARG A 2 1.32 53.59 -26.73
N ARG A 3 0.50 54.32 -25.94
CA ARG A 3 -0.06 53.83 -24.68
C ARG A 3 -1.00 52.61 -24.83
N ALA A 4 -1.80 52.57 -25.90
CA ALA A 4 -2.71 51.45 -26.15
C ALA A 4 -1.96 50.18 -26.56
N LEU A 5 -0.88 50.32 -27.34
CA LEU A 5 -0.02 49.22 -27.73
C LEU A 5 0.73 48.62 -26.53
N SER A 6 1.25 49.46 -25.63
CA SER A 6 1.92 49.00 -24.40
C SER A 6 0.99 48.23 -23.46
N LEU A 7 -0.27 48.67 -23.32
CA LEU A 7 -1.27 47.97 -22.51
C LEU A 7 -1.67 46.62 -23.12
N LEU A 8 -1.74 46.53 -24.45
CA LEU A 8 -2.04 45.29 -25.15
C LEU A 8 -0.92 44.24 -24.99
N VAL A 9 0.34 44.67 -25.11
CA VAL A 9 1.51 43.78 -24.95
C VAL A 9 1.64 43.31 -23.49
N ALA A 10 1.42 44.19 -22.51
CA ALA A 10 1.40 43.81 -21.11
C ALA A 10 0.27 42.82 -20.81
N GLY A 11 -0.94 43.06 -21.33
CA GLY A 11 -2.08 42.14 -21.20
C GLY A 11 -1.82 40.77 -21.82
N LEU A 12 -1.18 40.71 -22.99
CA LEU A 12 -0.79 39.45 -23.63
C LEU A 12 0.25 38.70 -22.78
N ALA A 13 1.28 39.39 -22.28
CA ALA A 13 2.33 38.78 -21.47
C ALA A 13 1.80 38.20 -20.15
N LEU A 14 0.86 38.91 -19.50
CA LEU A 14 0.13 38.43 -18.32
C LEU A 14 -0.79 37.24 -18.65
N GLY A 15 -1.47 37.27 -19.79
CA GLY A 15 -2.30 36.16 -20.25
C GLY A 15 -1.49 34.88 -20.51
N LEU A 16 -0.31 35.00 -21.13
CA LEU A 16 0.57 33.86 -21.40
C LEU A 16 1.18 33.28 -20.11
N SER A 17 1.57 34.12 -19.15
CA SER A 17 2.15 33.63 -17.89
C SER A 17 1.12 32.92 -17.00
N LEU A 18 -0.12 33.42 -16.95
CA LEU A 18 -1.22 32.76 -16.24
C LEU A 18 -1.64 31.45 -16.91
N ALA A 19 -1.72 31.43 -18.25
CA ALA A 19 -2.02 30.20 -18.99
C ALA A 19 -0.94 29.13 -18.77
N GLY A 20 0.34 29.50 -18.82
CA GLY A 20 1.45 28.57 -18.55
C GLY A 20 1.42 27.98 -17.14
N ALA A 21 1.08 28.78 -16.13
CA ALA A 21 0.95 28.31 -14.75
C ALA A 21 -0.22 27.34 -14.56
N ALA A 22 -1.37 27.62 -15.18
CA ALA A 22 -2.55 26.75 -15.15
C ALA A 22 -2.27 25.41 -15.84
N PHE A 23 -1.69 25.44 -17.05
CA PHE A 23 -1.30 24.22 -17.77
C PHE A 23 -0.32 23.35 -16.98
N ALA A 24 0.70 23.97 -16.36
CA ALA A 24 1.66 23.25 -15.54
C ALA A 24 1.00 22.63 -14.29
N GLN A 25 0.01 23.29 -13.69
CA GLN A 25 -0.75 22.75 -12.57
C GLN A 25 -1.61 21.56 -12.99
N ASP A 26 -2.31 21.67 -14.12
CA ASP A 26 -3.14 20.59 -14.66
C ASP A 26 -2.31 19.35 -15.03
N GLU A 27 -1.13 19.54 -15.63
CA GLU A 27 -0.19 18.44 -15.92
C GLU A 27 0.26 17.75 -14.62
N ARG A 28 0.62 18.52 -13.59
CA ARG A 28 1.02 17.95 -12.30
C ARG A 28 -0.10 17.15 -11.65
N VAL A 29 -1.34 17.67 -11.66
CA VAL A 29 -2.49 16.95 -11.12
C VAL A 29 -2.76 15.66 -11.90
N ALA A 30 -2.63 15.68 -13.23
CA ALA A 30 -2.80 14.49 -14.05
C ALA A 30 -1.73 13.42 -13.75
N LEU A 31 -0.46 13.80 -13.66
CA LEU A 31 0.63 12.89 -13.31
C LEU A 31 0.47 12.31 -11.89
N ALA A 32 0.12 13.16 -10.92
CA ALA A 32 -0.15 12.74 -9.56
C ALA A 32 -1.33 11.75 -9.51
N ARG A 33 -2.39 12.00 -10.28
CA ARG A 33 -3.54 11.11 -10.38
C ARG A 33 -3.19 9.73 -10.92
N ASP A 34 -2.36 9.69 -11.96
CA ASP A 34 -1.88 8.43 -12.53
C ASP A 34 -1.05 7.62 -11.50
N ILE A 35 -0.15 8.28 -10.76
CA ILE A 35 0.61 7.64 -9.68
C ILE A 35 -0.31 7.10 -8.58
N VAL A 36 -1.25 7.91 -8.09
CA VAL A 36 -2.20 7.51 -7.04
C VAL A 36 -3.07 6.34 -7.49
N ALA A 37 -3.50 6.34 -8.75
CA ALA A 37 -4.28 5.25 -9.33
C ALA A 37 -3.50 3.92 -9.32
N LYS A 38 -2.21 3.96 -9.69
CA LYS A 38 -1.31 2.78 -9.73
C LYS A 38 -0.88 2.28 -8.34
N THR A 39 -1.06 3.09 -7.30
CA THR A 39 -0.59 2.81 -5.93
C THR A 39 -1.74 2.62 -4.96
N VAL A 40 -2.18 3.72 -4.34
CA VAL A 40 -3.15 3.74 -3.24
C VAL A 40 -4.48 3.20 -3.71
N ALA A 41 -5.00 3.68 -4.85
CA ALA A 41 -6.30 3.27 -5.34
C ALA A 41 -6.32 1.77 -5.70
N ARG A 42 -5.31 1.27 -6.42
CA ARG A 42 -5.18 -0.14 -6.76
C ARG A 42 -5.14 -1.05 -5.52
N ASN A 43 -4.34 -0.68 -4.53
CA ASN A 43 -4.20 -1.45 -3.29
C ASN A 43 -5.50 -1.42 -2.49
N LEU A 44 -6.17 -0.26 -2.42
CA LEU A 44 -7.45 -0.11 -1.76
C LEU A 44 -8.55 -0.93 -2.44
N THR A 45 -8.61 -0.95 -3.77
CA THR A 45 -9.55 -1.81 -4.53
C THR A 45 -9.34 -3.28 -4.22
N SER A 46 -8.08 -3.73 -4.19
CA SER A 46 -7.76 -5.13 -3.88
C SER A 46 -8.13 -5.51 -2.45
N ALA A 47 -7.89 -4.62 -1.49
CA ALA A 47 -8.25 -4.82 -0.08
C ALA A 47 -9.78 -4.79 0.13
N PHE A 48 -10.48 -3.87 -0.54
CA PHE A 48 -11.93 -3.76 -0.48
C PHE A 48 -12.59 -5.03 -1.03
N ALA A 49 -12.19 -5.52 -2.20
CA ALA A 49 -12.75 -6.75 -2.78
C ALA A 49 -12.61 -7.95 -1.84
N GLN A 50 -11.46 -8.12 -1.19
CA GLN A 50 -11.26 -9.19 -0.20
C GLN A 50 -12.12 -9.01 1.05
N ALA A 51 -12.27 -7.77 1.53
CA ALA A 51 -13.11 -7.48 2.70
C ALA A 51 -14.61 -7.66 2.37
N GLU A 52 -15.04 -7.23 1.19
CA GLU A 52 -16.38 -7.41 0.66
C GLU A 52 -16.71 -8.89 0.55
N GLU A 53 -15.85 -9.70 -0.07
CA GLU A 53 -16.06 -11.15 -0.21
C GLU A 53 -16.26 -11.81 1.16
N LYS A 54 -15.38 -11.51 2.13
CA LYS A 54 -15.50 -12.05 3.50
C LYS A 54 -16.77 -11.60 4.21
N THR A 55 -17.17 -10.35 4.00
CA THR A 55 -18.39 -9.79 4.62
C THR A 55 -19.63 -10.47 4.05
N LEU A 56 -19.72 -10.54 2.72
CA LEU A 56 -20.85 -11.12 2.01
C LEU A 56 -20.94 -12.65 2.18
N ALA A 57 -19.82 -13.34 2.43
CA ALA A 57 -19.80 -14.79 2.68
C ALA A 57 -20.60 -15.22 3.93
N SER A 58 -20.84 -14.28 4.86
CA SER A 58 -21.67 -14.53 6.06
C SER A 58 -23.17 -14.37 5.81
N MET A 59 -23.56 -13.92 4.61
CA MET A 59 -24.93 -13.59 4.24
C MET A 59 -25.53 -14.64 3.29
N SER A 60 -26.87 -14.62 3.14
CA SER A 60 -27.49 -15.39 2.05
C SER A 60 -27.11 -14.83 0.68
N ALA A 61 -27.11 -15.68 -0.35
CA ALA A 61 -26.79 -15.28 -1.72
C ALA A 61 -27.69 -14.14 -2.23
N GLU A 62 -28.97 -14.13 -1.85
CA GLU A 62 -29.92 -13.09 -2.24
C GLU A 62 -29.61 -11.74 -1.56
N GLN A 63 -29.26 -11.74 -0.27
CA GLN A 63 -28.85 -10.53 0.44
C GLN A 63 -27.52 -9.98 -0.11
N ALA A 64 -26.56 -10.87 -0.35
CA ALA A 64 -25.28 -10.48 -0.94
C ALA A 64 -25.44 -9.87 -2.34
N ALA A 65 -26.30 -10.46 -3.19
CA ALA A 65 -26.59 -9.94 -4.52
C ALA A 65 -27.28 -8.57 -4.49
N LYS A 66 -28.13 -8.30 -3.48
CA LYS A 66 -28.78 -6.99 -3.31
C LYS A 66 -27.82 -5.90 -2.84
N LEU A 67 -26.86 -6.23 -1.97
CA LEU A 67 -25.93 -5.26 -1.38
C LEU A 67 -24.74 -4.93 -2.28
N ARG A 68 -24.24 -5.90 -3.06
CA ARG A 68 -23.04 -5.74 -3.89
C ARG A 68 -23.06 -4.50 -4.80
N PRO A 69 -24.13 -4.17 -5.54
CA PRO A 69 -24.13 -2.98 -6.39
C PRO A 69 -23.99 -1.66 -5.59
N GLU A 70 -24.57 -1.58 -4.40
CA GLU A 70 -24.48 -0.41 -3.54
C GLU A 70 -23.09 -0.26 -2.93
N LEU A 71 -22.48 -1.38 -2.52
CA LEU A 71 -21.11 -1.45 -2.02
C LEU A 71 -20.11 -1.04 -3.10
N GLU A 72 -20.20 -1.60 -4.30
CA GLU A 72 -19.35 -1.25 -5.44
C GLU A 72 -19.49 0.23 -5.82
N LYS A 73 -20.72 0.75 -5.86
CA LYS A 73 -20.97 2.16 -6.15
C LYS A 73 -20.36 3.08 -5.09
N SER A 74 -20.62 2.80 -3.82
CA SER A 74 -20.13 3.61 -2.70
C SER A 74 -18.61 3.58 -2.65
N PHE A 75 -18.03 2.39 -2.81
CA PHE A 75 -16.58 2.23 -2.91
C PHE A 75 -15.98 3.02 -4.06
N GLY A 76 -16.59 2.97 -5.25
CA GLY A 76 -16.14 3.74 -6.41
C GLY A 76 -16.11 5.24 -6.13
N GLN A 77 -17.16 5.78 -5.52
CA GLN A 77 -17.26 7.21 -5.18
C GLN A 77 -16.21 7.65 -4.16
N GLU A 78 -16.02 6.85 -3.10
CA GLU A 78 -15.01 7.14 -2.07
C GLU A 78 -13.59 7.00 -2.63
N ARG A 79 -13.33 5.98 -3.45
CA ARG A 79 -12.06 5.81 -4.15
C ARG A 79 -11.75 7.01 -5.05
N ASP A 80 -12.71 7.47 -5.82
CA ASP A 80 -12.51 8.58 -6.76
C ASP A 80 -12.28 9.91 -6.01
N THR A 81 -12.99 10.11 -4.89
CA THR A 81 -12.78 11.25 -3.99
C THR A 81 -11.37 11.23 -3.39
N LEU A 82 -10.93 10.07 -2.88
CA LEU A 82 -9.60 9.88 -2.35
C LEU A 82 -8.52 10.15 -3.41
N VAL A 83 -8.71 9.61 -4.61
CA VAL A 83 -7.79 9.83 -5.74
C VAL A 83 -7.67 11.32 -6.02
N ASP A 84 -8.79 12.04 -6.14
CA ASP A 84 -8.76 13.48 -6.42
C ASP A 84 -8.03 14.29 -5.33
N GLN A 85 -8.32 14.02 -4.05
CA GLN A 85 -7.68 14.69 -2.92
C GLN A 85 -6.17 14.44 -2.87
N LEU A 86 -5.75 13.18 -2.97
CA LEU A 86 -4.32 12.82 -2.96
C LEU A 86 -3.58 13.38 -4.17
N SER A 87 -4.22 13.37 -5.35
CA SER A 87 -3.62 13.93 -6.58
C SER A 87 -3.31 15.42 -6.42
N LYS A 88 -4.25 16.18 -5.83
CA LYS A 88 -4.08 17.61 -5.56
C LYS A 88 -2.97 17.85 -4.54
N GLU A 89 -2.91 17.06 -3.47
CA GLU A 89 -1.85 17.17 -2.46
C GLU A 89 -0.47 16.92 -3.09
N TYR A 90 -0.31 15.83 -3.85
CA TYR A 90 0.96 15.51 -4.49
C TYR A 90 1.36 16.56 -5.54
N ALA A 91 0.43 17.06 -6.34
CA ALA A 91 0.69 18.10 -7.34
C ALA A 91 1.12 19.45 -6.74
N GLN A 92 0.85 19.68 -5.45
CA GLN A 92 1.33 20.84 -4.69
C GLN A 92 2.73 20.63 -4.10
N LYS A 93 3.10 19.38 -3.78
CA LYS A 93 4.37 19.06 -3.09
C LYS A 93 5.51 18.71 -4.03
N PHE A 94 5.19 18.20 -5.21
CA PHE A 94 6.17 17.73 -6.19
C PHE A 94 6.11 18.57 -7.45
N ASP A 95 7.28 18.85 -8.03
CA ASP A 95 7.35 19.45 -9.35
C ASP A 95 7.04 18.42 -10.46
N THR A 96 6.84 18.91 -11.70
CA THR A 96 6.52 18.05 -12.84
C THR A 96 7.60 17.01 -13.13
N GLY A 97 8.88 17.35 -12.95
CA GLY A 97 10.00 16.44 -13.19
C GLY A 97 10.06 15.31 -12.14
N GLU A 98 9.81 15.63 -10.88
CA GLU A 98 9.68 14.66 -9.80
C GLU A 98 8.50 13.71 -10.04
N LEU A 99 7.33 14.25 -10.39
CA LEU A 99 6.16 13.43 -10.71
C LEU A 99 6.41 12.52 -11.92
N LYS A 100 7.09 13.01 -12.98
CA LYS A 100 7.49 12.16 -14.11
C LYS A 100 8.42 11.02 -13.71
N ARG A 101 9.39 11.28 -12.83
CA ARG A 101 10.29 10.24 -12.30
C ARG A 101 9.53 9.20 -11.48
N LEU A 102 8.60 9.64 -10.63
CA LEU A 102 7.76 8.73 -9.86
C LEU A 102 6.87 7.87 -10.78
N ALA A 103 6.20 8.47 -11.76
CA ALA A 103 5.39 7.75 -12.74
C ALA A 103 6.21 6.68 -13.47
N ALA A 104 7.43 7.02 -13.91
CA ALA A 104 8.33 6.07 -14.58
C ALA A 104 8.69 4.86 -13.72
N ILE A 105 8.85 5.02 -12.39
CA ILE A 105 9.07 3.88 -11.48
C ILE A 105 7.86 2.94 -11.48
N TYR A 106 6.64 3.49 -11.43
CA TYR A 106 5.42 2.69 -11.41
C TYR A 106 5.09 2.04 -12.76
N ASP A 107 5.62 2.59 -13.86
CA ASP A 107 5.54 2.02 -15.20
C ASP A 107 6.65 1.02 -15.52
N ASP A 108 7.70 0.96 -14.69
CA ASP A 108 8.81 0.04 -14.90
C ASP A 108 8.36 -1.43 -14.69
N PRO A 109 8.53 -2.32 -15.68
CA PRO A 109 8.10 -3.71 -15.57
C PRO A 109 8.82 -4.50 -14.47
N THR A 110 10.06 -4.16 -14.16
CA THR A 110 10.82 -4.78 -13.07
C THR A 110 10.21 -4.40 -11.73
N TYR A 111 9.87 -3.13 -11.55
CA TYR A 111 9.20 -2.66 -10.36
C TYR A 111 7.78 -3.23 -10.22
N GLN A 112 7.04 -3.34 -11.33
CA GLN A 112 5.72 -4.00 -11.33
C GLN A 112 5.83 -5.48 -10.94
N LYS A 113 6.83 -6.21 -11.46
CA LYS A 113 7.11 -7.60 -11.06
C LYS A 113 7.46 -7.70 -9.58
N PHE A 114 8.28 -6.78 -9.07
CA PHE A 114 8.60 -6.71 -7.64
C PHE A 114 7.34 -6.52 -6.80
N GLN A 115 6.47 -5.57 -7.16
CA GLN A 115 5.20 -5.34 -6.44
C GLN A 115 4.28 -6.57 -6.49
N ALA A 116 4.13 -7.21 -7.65
CA ALA A 116 3.31 -8.40 -7.80
C ALA A 116 3.80 -9.55 -6.91
N LEU A 117 5.12 -9.78 -6.86
CA LEU A 117 5.71 -10.81 -6.01
C LEU A 117 5.46 -10.55 -4.52
N ASN A 118 5.50 -9.29 -4.09
CA ASN A 118 5.24 -8.91 -2.69
C ASN A 118 3.75 -8.94 -2.32
N ALA A 119 2.85 -8.79 -3.30
CA ALA A 119 1.40 -8.83 -3.08
C ALA A 119 0.82 -10.25 -3.19
N ASP A 120 1.51 -11.17 -3.86
CA ASP A 120 1.07 -12.55 -4.05
C ASP A 120 1.11 -13.32 -2.71
N PRO A 121 -0.04 -13.80 -2.19
CA PRO A 121 -0.10 -14.51 -0.92
C PRO A 121 0.58 -15.88 -0.95
N THR A 122 0.87 -16.41 -2.14
CA THR A 122 1.52 -17.70 -2.39
C THR A 122 3.02 -17.57 -2.67
N SER A 123 3.54 -16.35 -2.80
CA SER A 123 4.96 -16.15 -3.08
C SER A 123 5.84 -16.55 -1.90
N MET A 124 7.07 -16.97 -2.20
CA MET A 124 8.07 -17.24 -1.17
C MET A 124 8.37 -16.00 -0.32
N VAL A 125 8.33 -14.79 -0.92
CA VAL A 125 8.51 -13.53 -0.20
C VAL A 125 7.43 -13.36 0.87
N THR A 126 6.18 -13.63 0.54
CA THR A 126 5.07 -13.55 1.48
C THR A 126 5.17 -14.62 2.57
N SER A 127 5.55 -15.85 2.21
CA SER A 127 5.76 -16.93 3.19
C SER A 127 6.86 -16.59 4.19
N ILE A 128 8.03 -16.13 3.71
CA ILE A 128 9.13 -15.68 4.57
C ILE A 128 8.65 -14.56 5.51
N THR A 129 7.90 -13.60 4.99
CA THR A 129 7.40 -12.46 5.77
C THR A 129 6.42 -12.91 6.85
N LYS A 130 5.48 -13.81 6.53
CA LYS A 130 4.52 -14.39 7.49
C LYS A 130 5.25 -15.15 8.60
N ASP A 131 6.21 -16.01 8.25
CA ASP A 131 6.99 -16.76 9.23
C ASP A 131 7.74 -15.86 10.21
N ALA A 132 8.34 -14.77 9.70
CA ALA A 132 9.03 -13.78 10.53
C ALA A 132 8.06 -13.06 11.48
N VAL A 133 6.90 -12.62 10.98
CA VAL A 133 5.87 -11.97 11.80
C VAL A 133 5.33 -12.93 12.88
N THR A 134 5.06 -14.19 12.55
CA THR A 134 4.62 -15.19 13.52
C THR A 134 5.66 -15.41 14.63
N LYS A 135 6.95 -15.48 14.29
CA LYS A 135 8.03 -15.57 15.29
C LYS A 135 8.06 -14.35 16.20
N MET A 136 7.93 -13.14 15.63
CA MET A 136 7.88 -11.90 16.40
C MET A 136 6.66 -11.85 17.34
N MET A 137 5.48 -12.24 16.87
CA MET A 137 4.27 -12.30 17.70
C MET A 137 4.42 -13.31 18.84
N ASN A 138 4.99 -14.48 18.58
CA ASN A 138 5.26 -15.46 19.62
C ASN A 138 6.23 -14.93 20.68
N LEU A 139 7.26 -14.17 20.29
CA LEU A 139 8.17 -13.51 21.23
C LEU A 139 7.45 -12.47 22.08
N LEU A 140 6.55 -11.67 21.49
CA LEU A 140 5.74 -10.70 22.23
C LEU A 140 4.80 -11.41 23.22
N THR A 141 4.14 -12.49 22.81
CA THR A 141 3.28 -13.29 23.71
C THR A 141 4.09 -13.89 24.85
N LEU A 142 5.27 -14.45 24.58
CA LEU A 142 6.18 -14.98 25.61
C LEU A 142 6.63 -13.87 26.58
N ALA A 143 6.97 -12.68 26.07
CA ALA A 143 7.32 -11.53 26.89
C ALA A 143 6.15 -11.11 27.81
N VAL A 144 4.93 -11.02 27.28
CA VAL A 144 3.73 -10.69 28.06
C VAL A 144 3.46 -11.76 29.13
N LEU A 145 3.54 -13.05 28.79
CA LEU A 145 3.37 -14.14 29.75
C LEU A 145 4.47 -14.12 30.83
N SER A 146 5.71 -13.77 30.47
CA SER A 146 6.82 -13.65 31.42
C SER A 146 6.66 -12.46 32.39
N GLN A 147 5.90 -11.44 32.01
CA GLN A 147 5.61 -10.27 32.85
C GLN A 147 4.37 -10.47 33.72
N GLN A 148 3.38 -11.26 33.25
CA GLN A 148 2.21 -11.63 34.05
C GLN A 148 2.50 -12.76 35.05
N GLY A 149 3.52 -13.57 34.80
CA GLY A 149 4.03 -14.55 35.74
C GLY A 149 5.04 -13.93 36.71
N ASN A 150 4.61 -13.64 37.93
CA ASN A 150 5.50 -13.38 39.06
C ASN A 150 6.35 -14.64 39.38
N GLY A 151 7.40 -14.88 38.59
CA GLY A 151 8.62 -15.56 39.05
C GLY A 151 8.78 -17.07 38.83
N GLN A 152 8.00 -17.74 37.97
CA GLN A 152 8.30 -19.14 37.61
C GLN A 152 8.42 -19.31 36.11
N THR A 153 9.67 -19.30 35.64
CA THR A 153 10.04 -19.89 34.36
C THR A 153 9.65 -21.38 34.40
N PRO A 154 8.78 -21.90 33.53
CA PRO A 154 8.60 -23.33 33.46
C PRO A 154 9.90 -23.94 32.94
N ALA A 155 10.57 -24.71 33.79
CA ALA A 155 11.71 -25.52 33.37
C ALA A 155 11.26 -26.42 32.22
N PRO A 156 12.05 -26.57 31.14
CA PRO A 156 11.70 -27.47 30.05
C PRO A 156 11.69 -28.90 30.59
N GLN A 157 10.49 -29.45 30.84
CA GLN A 157 10.33 -30.86 31.17
C GLN A 157 10.48 -31.67 29.88
N GLY A 158 11.55 -32.45 29.82
CA GLY A 158 11.62 -33.65 28.99
C GLY A 158 12.41 -33.53 27.70
N ALA A 159 13.70 -33.20 27.77
CA ALA A 159 14.64 -33.80 26.82
C ALA A 159 14.88 -35.26 27.27
N PRO A 160 14.71 -36.27 26.40
CA PRO A 160 14.98 -37.66 26.75
C PRO A 160 16.46 -37.83 27.14
N ALA A 161 16.71 -38.54 28.24
CA ALA A 161 18.05 -38.78 28.74
C ALA A 161 18.93 -39.47 27.68
N PRO A 162 20.21 -39.09 27.53
CA PRO A 162 21.10 -39.77 26.61
C PRO A 162 21.35 -41.21 27.09
N ALA A 163 21.30 -42.15 26.14
CA ALA A 163 21.54 -43.56 26.40
C ALA A 163 22.98 -43.80 26.92
N PRO A 164 23.22 -44.81 27.78
CA PRO A 164 24.56 -45.09 28.29
C PRO A 164 25.49 -45.55 27.16
N VAL A 165 26.69 -44.98 27.12
CA VAL A 165 27.77 -45.42 26.21
C VAL A 165 28.32 -46.77 26.69
N PRO A 166 28.51 -47.78 25.81
CA PRO A 166 29.11 -49.05 26.20
C PRO A 166 30.57 -48.89 26.64
N ALA A 167 30.96 -49.62 27.68
CA ALA A 167 32.32 -49.63 28.21
C ALA A 167 33.34 -50.17 27.18
N PRO A 168 34.58 -49.63 27.15
CA PRO A 168 35.59 -50.07 26.20
C PRO A 168 36.10 -51.48 26.52
N ALA A 169 36.23 -52.31 25.49
CA ALA A 169 36.86 -53.61 25.57
C ALA A 169 38.35 -53.46 25.93
N LYS A 170 38.81 -54.23 26.91
CA LYS A 170 40.24 -54.33 27.26
C LYS A 170 40.99 -55.18 26.21
N PRO A 171 42.30 -54.94 26.02
CA PRO A 171 43.11 -55.57 24.97
C PRO A 171 43.32 -57.07 25.19
#